data_AF-A0A927ATK7-F1
#
_entry.id   AF-A0A927ATK7-F1
#
_cell.length_a   1.000
_cell.length_b   1.000
_cell.length_c   1.000
_cell.angle_alpha   90.00
_cell.angle_beta   90.00
_cell.angle_gamma   90.00
#
_symmetry.space_group_name_H-M   'P 1'
#
loop_
_entity.id
_entity.type
_entity.pdbx_description
1 polymer ?
#
loop_
_entity_poly.entity_id
_entity_poly.type
_entity_poly.pdbx_seq_one_letter_code
_entity_poly.pdbx_strand_id
1 'polypeptide(L)'
;MKTAFYFGLLLCLIGTANLILWIGLSTKDLSFEQTKALYLSYFPVFFRNVTLITLLGIAFGCFSAYLLIRSQGLTDIGYRRVGQLFIGLNTLLIMWQAFSLM
;
A
#
# COMPACT_ATOMS: atom_id res chain seq x y z
N MET A 1 -3.55 21.21 5.51
CA MET A 1 -2.47 20.57 4.70
C MET A 1 -1.68 19.51 5.47
N LYS A 2 -1.25 19.77 6.73
CA LYS A 2 -0.54 18.77 7.54
C LYS A 2 -1.35 17.47 7.78
N THR A 3 -2.65 17.57 8.03
CA THR A 3 -3.52 16.40 8.19
C THR A 3 -3.55 15.51 6.95
N ALA A 4 -3.61 16.10 5.75
CA ALA A 4 -3.56 15.36 4.49
C ALA A 4 -2.22 14.63 4.31
N PHE A 5 -1.11 15.27 4.70
CA PHE A 5 0.21 14.64 4.68
C PHE A 5 0.24 13.40 5.59
N TYR A 6 -0.16 13.52 6.85
CA TYR A 6 -0.19 12.39 7.78
C TYR A 6 -1.15 11.28 7.35
N PHE A 7 -2.31 11.64 6.80
CA PHE A 7 -3.24 10.64 6.28
C PHE A 7 -2.69 9.91 5.05
N GLY A 8 -2.01 10.63 4.16
CA GLY A 8 -1.28 10.02 3.04
C GLY A 8 -0.18 9.06 3.51
N LEU A 9 0.62 9.46 4.51
CA LEU A 9 1.62 8.57 5.11
C LEU A 9 0.99 7.31 5.70
N LEU A 10 -0.11 7.45 6.45
CA LEU A 10 -0.81 6.32 7.04
C LEU A 10 -1.29 5.31 5.98
N LEU A 11 -1.91 5.80 4.91
CA LEU A 11 -2.38 4.95 3.81
C LEU A 11 -1.21 4.24 3.10
N CYS A 12 -0.11 4.94 2.88
CA CYS A 12 1.09 4.32 2.33
C CYS A 12 1.62 3.20 3.24
N LEU A 13 1.71 3.46 4.55
CA LEU A 13 2.17 2.47 5.52
C LEU A 13 1.27 1.24 5.57
N ILE A 14 -0.05 1.40 5.43
CA ILE A 14 -1.00 0.28 5.32
C ILE A 14 -0.68 -0.55 4.06
N GLY A 15 -0.49 0.10 2.91
CA GLY A 15 -0.11 -0.58 1.67
C GLY A 15 1.23 -1.32 1.77
N THR A 16 2.22 -0.71 2.41
CA THR A 16 3.53 -1.33 2.67
C THR A 16 3.41 -2.51 3.62
N ALA A 17 2.67 -2.40 4.72
CA ALA A 17 2.44 -3.49 5.66
C ALA A 17 1.77 -4.69 4.98
N ASN A 18 0.82 -4.42 4.08
CA ASN A 18 0.17 -5.46 3.28
C ASN A 18 1.17 -6.21 2.37
N LEU A 19 2.08 -5.48 1.70
CA LEU A 19 3.12 -6.10 0.88
C LEU A 19 4.12 -6.90 1.73
N ILE A 20 4.54 -6.37 2.88
CA ILE A 20 5.43 -7.07 3.81
C ILE A 20 4.79 -8.38 4.30
N LEU A 21 3.49 -8.36 4.62
CA LEU A 21 2.75 -9.56 5.00
C LEU A 21 2.79 -10.60 3.86
N TRP A 22 2.50 -10.19 2.63
CA TRP A 22 2.55 -11.10 1.47
C TRP A 22 3.94 -11.71 1.27
N ILE A 23 5.00 -10.88 1.28
CA ILE A 23 6.38 -11.34 1.11
C ILE A 23 6.77 -12.29 2.24
N GLY A 24 6.50 -11.93 3.50
CA GLY A 24 6.84 -12.75 4.66
C GLY A 24 6.09 -14.08 4.75
N LEU A 25 4.91 -14.19 4.11
CA LEU A 25 4.23 -15.47 3.94
C LEU A 25 4.80 -16.27 2.76
N SER A 26 5.23 -15.58 1.71
CA SER A 26 5.80 -16.20 0.50
C SER A 26 7.21 -16.77 0.72
N THR A 27 7.90 -16.39 1.79
CA THR A 27 9.20 -16.97 2.19
C THR A 27 9.06 -18.29 2.94
N LYS A 28 7.84 -18.72 3.27
CA LYS A 28 7.58 -20.01 3.90
C LYS A 28 7.60 -21.12 2.84
N ASP A 29 8.02 -22.31 3.23
CA ASP A 29 8.01 -23.50 2.37
C ASP A 29 6.58 -24.08 2.24
N LEU A 30 5.73 -23.31 1.56
CA LEU A 30 4.32 -23.61 1.31
C LEU A 30 4.07 -23.47 -0.19
N SER A 31 3.14 -24.29 -0.70
CA SER A 31 2.65 -24.10 -2.07
C SER A 31 1.95 -22.75 -2.22
N PHE A 32 1.90 -22.22 -3.44
CA PHE A 32 1.24 -20.94 -3.73
C PHE A 32 -0.19 -20.87 -3.19
N GLU A 33 -1.00 -21.92 -3.40
CA GLU A 33 -2.39 -21.96 -2.92
C GLU A 33 -2.47 -21.96 -1.38
N GLN A 34 -1.56 -22.65 -0.69
CA GLN A 34 -1.49 -22.62 0.77
C GLN A 34 -1.09 -21.23 1.28
N THR A 35 -0.11 -20.59 0.66
CA THR A 35 0.32 -19.22 1.00
C THR A 35 -0.80 -18.22 0.77
N LYS A 36 -1.52 -18.33 -0.34
CA LYS A 36 -2.68 -17.50 -0.66
C LYS A 36 -3.82 -17.69 0.36
N ALA A 37 -4.16 -18.94 0.70
CA ALA A 37 -5.18 -19.23 1.71
C ALA A 37 -4.78 -18.68 3.08
N LEU A 38 -3.51 -18.86 3.46
CA LEU A 38 -2.96 -18.32 4.70
C LEU A 38 -2.98 -16.79 4.72
N TYR A 39 -2.62 -16.13 3.61
CA TYR A 39 -2.70 -14.68 3.47
C TYR A 39 -4.15 -14.18 3.64
N LEU A 40 -5.11 -14.80 2.94
CA LEU A 40 -6.53 -14.44 3.06
C LEU A 40 -7.08 -14.66 4.48
N SER A 41 -6.50 -15.56 5.27
CA SER A 41 -6.94 -15.81 6.65
C SER A 41 -6.72 -14.63 7.60
N TYR A 42 -5.76 -13.74 7.30
CA TYR A 42 -5.51 -12.51 8.06
C TYR A 42 -6.60 -11.44 7.86
N PHE A 43 -7.45 -11.61 6.84
CA PHE A 43 -8.54 -10.69 6.54
C PHE A 43 -9.88 -11.22 7.07
N PRO A 44 -10.79 -10.33 7.49
CA PRO A 44 -12.13 -10.72 7.88
C PRO A 44 -12.88 -11.30 6.67
N VAL A 45 -13.90 -12.12 6.92
CA VAL A 45 -14.57 -12.96 5.90
C VAL A 45 -15.00 -12.18 4.65
N PHE A 46 -15.52 -10.96 4.82
CA PHE A 46 -15.97 -10.09 3.73
C PHE A 46 -14.83 -9.50 2.87
N PHE A 47 -13.59 -9.53 3.36
CA PHE A 47 -12.39 -9.08 2.64
C PHE A 47 -11.54 -10.22 2.09
N ARG A 48 -11.97 -11.49 2.20
CA ARG A 48 -11.20 -12.65 1.71
C ARG A 48 -11.25 -12.84 0.19
N ASN A 49 -11.10 -11.76 -0.56
CA ASN A 49 -11.04 -11.77 -2.01
C ASN A 49 -9.76 -11.06 -2.44
N VAL A 50 -8.86 -11.79 -3.11
CA VAL A 50 -7.55 -11.26 -3.53
C VAL A 50 -7.72 -10.06 -4.45
N THR A 51 -8.59 -10.15 -5.45
CA THR A 51 -8.86 -9.05 -6.39
C THR A 51 -9.36 -7.81 -5.67
N LEU A 52 -10.27 -7.96 -4.70
CA LEU A 52 -10.77 -6.84 -3.91
C LEU A 52 -9.66 -6.19 -3.06
N ILE A 53 -8.83 -7.00 -2.39
CA ILE A 53 -7.69 -6.51 -1.61
C ILE A 53 -6.71 -5.73 -2.51
N THR A 54 -6.41 -6.26 -3.68
CA THR A 54 -5.49 -5.62 -4.63
C THR A 54 -6.06 -4.31 -5.18
N LEU A 55 -7.35 -4.28 -5.54
CA LEU A 55 -8.02 -3.05 -5.99
C LEU A 55 -8.05 -1.98 -4.90
N LEU A 56 -8.31 -2.36 -3.65
CA LEU A 56 -8.24 -1.44 -2.51
C LEU A 56 -6.81 -0.96 -2.25
N GLY A 57 -5.82 -1.84 -2.42
CA GLY A 57 -4.41 -1.48 -2.36
C GLY A 57 -4.04 -0.40 -3.38
N ILE A 58 -4.49 -0.55 -4.63
CA ILE A 58 -4.31 0.46 -5.69
C ILE A 58 -5.03 1.76 -5.33
N ALA A 59 -6.31 1.68 -4.93
CA ALA A 59 -7.10 2.85 -4.57
C ALA A 59 -6.47 3.63 -3.40
N PHE A 60 -6.01 2.94 -2.37
CA PHE A 60 -5.33 3.53 -1.22
C PHE A 60 -3.97 4.12 -1.62
N GLY A 61 -3.21 3.44 -2.48
CA GLY A 61 -1.96 3.97 -3.03
C GLY A 61 -2.16 5.26 -3.82
N CYS A 62 -3.16 5.28 -4.72
CA CYS A 62 -3.50 6.47 -5.51
C CYS A 62 -3.97 7.62 -4.61
N PHE A 63 -4.82 7.33 -3.63
CA PHE A 63 -5.33 8.35 -2.71
C PHE A 63 -4.23 8.89 -1.79
N SER A 64 -3.37 8.02 -1.30
CA SER A 64 -2.15 8.35 -0.57
C SER A 64 -1.23 9.28 -1.37
N ALA A 65 -0.90 8.91 -2.60
CA ALA A 65 -0.07 9.73 -3.48
C ALA A 65 -0.71 11.10 -3.76
N TYR A 66 -2.02 11.14 -4.05
CA TYR A 66 -2.77 12.38 -4.25
C TYR A 66 -2.67 13.32 -3.03
N LEU A 67 -2.89 12.79 -1.82
CA LEU A 67 -2.82 13.58 -0.60
C LEU A 67 -1.40 14.10 -0.32
N LEU A 68 -0.38 13.27 -0.57
CA LEU A 68 1.02 13.66 -0.41
C LEU A 68 1.43 14.73 -1.42
N ILE A 69 1.03 14.61 -2.69
CA ILE A 69 1.26 15.64 -3.71
C ILE A 69 0.61 16.96 -3.31
N ARG A 70 -0.68 16.92 -2.90
CA ARG A 70 -1.41 18.11 -2.46
C ARG A 70 -0.77 18.77 -1.24
N SER A 71 -0.11 17.99 -0.38
CA SER A 71 0.57 18.49 0.80
C SER A 71 1.94 19.13 0.55
N GLN A 72 2.49 19.07 -0.67
CA GLN A 72 3.78 19.71 -1.01
C GLN A 72 3.74 21.25 -0.95
N GLY A 73 2.54 21.85 -0.89
CA GLY A 73 2.35 23.27 -0.60
C GLY A 73 2.82 23.70 0.80
N LEU A 74 3.18 22.77 1.68
CA LEU A 74 3.83 23.07 2.95
C LEU A 74 5.23 23.69 2.72
N THR A 75 5.53 24.76 3.45
CA THR A 75 6.76 25.56 3.28
C THR A 75 8.01 24.87 3.83
N ASP A 76 7.82 23.86 4.68
CA ASP A 76 8.90 23.14 5.36
C ASP A 76 9.55 22.10 4.42
N ILE A 77 10.87 22.24 4.24
CA ILE A 77 11.70 21.38 3.39
C ILE A 77 11.63 19.92 3.82
N GLY A 78 11.50 19.64 5.12
CA GLY A 78 11.41 18.28 5.65
C GLY A 78 10.18 17.54 5.13
N TYR A 79 9.01 18.18 5.17
CA TYR A 79 7.76 17.61 4.68
C TYR A 79 7.81 17.34 3.18
N ARG A 80 8.45 18.22 2.40
CA ARG A 80 8.60 18.03 0.95
C ARG A 80 9.44 16.80 0.61
N ARG A 81 10.60 16.64 1.25
CA ARG A 81 11.49 15.48 1.02
C ARG A 81 10.84 14.17 1.41
N VAL A 82 10.25 14.11 2.61
CA VAL A 82 9.54 12.91 3.07
C VAL A 82 8.35 12.61 2.16
N GLY A 83 7.58 13.63 1.78
CA GLY A 83 6.45 13.47 0.86
C GLY A 83 6.88 12.88 -0.49
N GLN A 84 7.97 13.37 -1.08
CA GLN A 84 8.50 12.84 -2.35
C GLN A 84 8.91 11.37 -2.25
N LEU A 85 9.59 10.99 -1.16
CA LEU A 85 9.98 9.60 -0.93
C LEU A 85 8.76 8.67 -0.86
N PHE A 86 7.74 9.06 -0.09
CA PHE A 86 6.53 8.26 0.03
C PHE A 86 5.69 8.26 -1.26
N ILE A 87 5.69 9.33 -2.05
CA ILE A 87 5.07 9.31 -3.39
C ILE A 87 5.74 8.26 -4.27
N GLY A 88 7.08 8.23 -4.31
CA GLY A 88 7.83 7.21 -5.04
C GLY A 88 7.49 5.79 -4.58
N LEU A 89 7.41 5.58 -3.26
CA LEU A 89 7.01 4.29 -2.69
C LEU A 89 5.58 3.89 -3.10
N ASN A 90 4.62 4.82 -3.06
CA ASN A 90 3.24 4.54 -3.51
C ASN A 90 3.23 4.14 -4.99
N THR A 91 3.98 4.83 -5.85
CA THR A 91 4.07 4.47 -7.27
C THR A 91 4.56 3.04 -7.45
N LEU A 92 5.64 2.65 -6.75
CA LEU A 92 6.15 1.28 -6.80
C LEU A 92 5.12 0.26 -6.30
N LEU A 93 4.44 0.55 -5.18
CA LEU A 93 3.39 -0.31 -4.65
C LEU A 93 2.22 -0.47 -5.61
N ILE A 94 1.76 0.61 -6.25
CA ILE A 94 0.67 0.57 -7.22
C ILE A 94 1.08 -0.25 -8.45
N MET A 95 2.29 -0.04 -8.96
CA MET A 95 2.81 -0.82 -10.10
C MET A 95 2.90 -2.31 -9.76
N TRP A 96 3.39 -2.65 -8.57
CA TRP A 96 3.42 -4.03 -8.09
C TRP A 96 2.01 -4.64 -8.01
N GLN A 97 1.06 -3.93 -7.43
CA GLN A 97 -0.32 -4.39 -7.31
C GLN A 97 -1.00 -4.53 -8.69
N ALA A 98 -0.74 -3.61 -9.61
CA ALA A 98 -1.24 -3.69 -10.98
C ALA A 98 -0.66 -4.90 -11.72
N PHE A 99 0.64 -5.18 -11.55
CA PHE A 99 1.26 -6.39 -12.09
C PHE A 99 0.62 -7.67 -11.50
N SER A 100 0.30 -7.68 -10.20
CA SER A 100 -0.33 -8.84 -9.56
C SER A 100 -1.76 -9.15 -10.01
N LEU A 101 -2.42 -8.21 -10.71
CA LEU A 101 -3.74 -8.42 -11.30
C LEU A 101 -3.69 -9.06 -12.70
N MET A 102 -2.54 -8.96 -13.37
CA MET A 102 -2.30 -9.56 -14.69
C MET A 102 -1.96 -11.04 -14.55
#